data_AF-A0A6G2QV49-F1
#
_entry.id   AF-A0A6G2QV49-F1
#
_cell.length_a   1.000
_cell.length_b   1.000
_cell.length_c   1.000
_cell.angle_alpha   90.00
_cell.angle_beta   90.00
_cell.angle_gamma   90.00
#
_symmetry.space_group_name_H-M   'P 1'
#
loop_
_entity.id
_entity.type
_entity.pdbx_description
1 polymer ?
#
loop_
_entity_poly.entity_id
_entity_poly.type
_entity_poly.pdbx_seq_one_letter_code
_entity_poly.pdbx_strand_id
1 'polypeptide(L)'
;MPLIDGESTGSYITRLAIRHGESVGHLLATVGEGKSAAEVDPRLSELYLNAAARQRLAALGGRPLAQLTRALASLRDEHLLPGRPETAEWKWPWRPHSGFLVRGCALCAARRGVFDTVWLIRPDPWHICVRHGRFHDTSRDDRMPFVDLSPGPHVVQAEHRRIHLVRRLGPVGRLLVADAFAVLAHPEGLLPRLGTSRTTPLRLLPAAIHLAHRMAGLERLRLDHRLVHSDYSRWLKKAQGDLGQRLSVALEHWSQLHKPLQLPPLPHCRAARVQVRDYRQPASPHLRAVPEMAPVNALTCLRWDVLARDRHPYG
;
A
#
# COMPACT_ATOMS: atom_id res chain seq x y z
N MET A 1 -22.73 -4.81 12.94
CA MET A 1 -21.77 -3.72 13.29
C MET A 1 -21.29 -2.97 12.03
N PRO A 2 -21.11 -1.64 12.03
CA PRO A 2 -20.60 -0.90 10.86
C PRO A 2 -19.19 -1.34 10.46
N LEU A 3 -18.96 -1.53 9.16
CA LEU A 3 -17.66 -1.88 8.59
C LEU A 3 -16.86 -0.63 8.24
N ILE A 4 -15.54 -0.69 8.46
CA ILE A 4 -14.60 0.37 8.08
C ILE A 4 -13.61 -0.19 7.05
N ASP A 5 -13.50 0.47 5.89
CA ASP A 5 -12.65 0.00 4.79
C ASP A 5 -11.16 -0.04 5.17
N GLY A 6 -10.59 -1.24 5.13
CA GLY A 6 -9.21 -1.53 5.50
C GLY A 6 -8.97 -1.59 7.01
N GLU A 7 -10.03 -1.72 7.82
CA GLU A 7 -9.91 -2.04 9.24
C GLU A 7 -9.14 -3.36 9.42
N SER A 8 -8.27 -3.41 10.42
CA SER A 8 -7.60 -4.65 10.81
C SER A 8 -8.62 -5.62 11.38
N THR A 9 -8.44 -6.91 11.14
CA THR A 9 -9.34 -7.93 11.70
C THR A 9 -9.32 -7.86 13.22
N GLY A 10 -8.16 -7.57 13.83
CA GLY A 10 -8.02 -7.34 15.27
C GLY A 10 -8.85 -6.16 15.80
N SER A 11 -8.89 -5.03 15.08
CA SER A 11 -9.74 -3.88 15.44
C SER A 11 -11.21 -4.23 15.35
N TYR A 12 -11.61 -4.92 14.27
CA TYR A 12 -12.98 -5.34 14.06
C TYR A 12 -13.46 -6.30 15.15
N ILE A 13 -12.71 -7.36 15.48
CA ILE A 13 -13.11 -8.34 16.49
C ILE A 13 -13.20 -7.70 17.89
N THR A 14 -12.32 -6.75 18.20
CA THR A 14 -12.36 -6.01 19.48
C THR A 14 -13.64 -5.20 19.61
N ARG A 15 -14.01 -4.47 18.56
CA ARG A 15 -15.28 -3.72 18.53
C ARG A 15 -16.49 -4.64 18.55
N LEU A 16 -16.40 -5.81 17.91
CA LEU A 16 -17.47 -6.80 17.94
C LEU A 16 -17.67 -7.32 19.37
N ALA A 17 -16.59 -7.68 20.07
CA ALA A 17 -16.65 -8.16 21.45
C ALA A 17 -17.30 -7.11 22.38
N ILE A 18 -16.88 -5.84 22.29
CA ILE A 18 -17.49 -4.73 23.04
C ILE A 18 -18.99 -4.62 22.76
N ARG A 19 -19.41 -4.73 21.49
CA ARG A 19 -20.83 -4.67 21.11
C ARG A 19 -21.64 -5.83 21.70
N HIS A 20 -21.03 -7.00 21.87
CA HIS A 20 -21.65 -8.17 22.48
C HIS A 20 -21.56 -8.18 24.01
N GLY A 21 -20.85 -7.23 24.63
CA GLY A 21 -20.62 -7.22 26.07
C GLY A 21 -19.69 -8.34 26.53
N GLU A 22 -18.84 -8.84 25.63
CA GLU A 22 -17.96 -9.99 25.87
C GLU A 22 -16.48 -9.58 25.81
N SER A 23 -15.62 -10.42 26.39
CA SER A 23 -14.17 -10.30 26.19
C SER A 23 -13.78 -10.77 24.79
N VAL A 24 -12.69 -10.22 24.24
CA VAL A 24 -12.18 -10.66 22.93
C VAL A 24 -11.83 -12.16 22.93
N GLY A 25 -11.29 -12.67 24.04
CA GLY A 25 -10.98 -14.09 24.18
C GLY A 25 -12.22 -14.99 24.12
N HIS A 26 -13.34 -14.57 24.75
CA HIS A 26 -14.58 -15.34 24.69
C HIS A 26 -15.16 -15.36 23.27
N LEU A 27 -15.22 -14.20 22.60
CA LEU A 27 -15.69 -14.11 21.23
C LEU A 27 -14.81 -14.95 20.26
N LEU A 28 -13.49 -14.95 20.46
CA LEU A 28 -12.56 -15.76 19.68
C LEU A 28 -12.77 -17.27 19.87
N ALA A 29 -13.15 -17.71 21.08
CA ALA A 29 -13.48 -19.11 21.33
C ALA A 29 -14.70 -19.56 20.51
N THR A 30 -15.64 -18.65 20.21
CA THR A 30 -16.77 -18.91 19.30
C THR A 30 -16.33 -18.90 17.82
N VAL A 31 -15.33 -18.10 17.47
CA VAL A 31 -14.76 -18.06 16.10
C VAL A 31 -14.01 -19.35 15.78
N GLY A 32 -13.29 -19.94 16.74
CA GLY A 32 -12.57 -21.19 16.54
C GLY A 32 -11.49 -21.45 17.59
N GLU A 33 -10.67 -22.47 17.34
CA GLU A 33 -9.52 -22.78 18.17
C GLU A 33 -8.31 -21.96 17.74
N GLY A 34 -7.50 -21.50 18.68
CA GLY A 34 -6.35 -20.71 18.30
C GLY A 34 -5.45 -20.33 19.46
N LYS A 35 -4.33 -19.71 19.09
CA LYS A 35 -3.31 -19.25 20.03
C LYS A 35 -2.98 -17.80 19.76
N SER A 36 -2.82 -17.06 20.84
CA SER A 36 -2.23 -15.73 20.84
C SER A 36 -0.80 -15.80 21.35
N ALA A 37 0.12 -15.10 20.70
CA ALA A 37 1.50 -14.99 21.17
C ALA A 37 1.68 -13.92 22.26
N ALA A 38 0.66 -13.09 22.49
CA ALA A 38 0.67 -11.99 23.46
C ALA A 38 -0.76 -11.67 23.94
N GLU A 39 -0.89 -10.67 24.81
CA GLU A 39 -2.19 -10.05 25.07
C GLU A 39 -2.79 -9.52 23.76
N VAL A 40 -4.10 -9.69 23.61
CA VAL A 40 -4.83 -9.31 22.40
C VAL A 40 -4.95 -7.79 22.33
N ASP A 41 -4.01 -7.14 21.64
CA ASP A 41 -4.01 -5.70 21.41
C ASP A 41 -4.04 -5.37 19.90
N PRO A 42 -5.16 -4.84 19.38
CA PRO A 42 -5.28 -4.49 17.95
C PRO A 42 -4.36 -3.34 17.52
N ARG A 43 -3.69 -2.67 18.46
CA ARG A 43 -2.64 -1.68 18.20
C ARG A 43 -1.33 -2.33 17.78
N LEU A 44 -1.04 -3.56 18.21
CA LEU A 44 0.29 -4.15 18.11
C LEU A 44 0.33 -5.30 17.10
N SER A 45 -0.77 -6.02 16.95
CA SER A 45 -0.82 -7.26 16.19
C SER A 45 -2.11 -7.40 15.39
N GLU A 46 -2.06 -8.26 14.38
CA GLU A 46 -3.19 -8.55 13.49
C GLU A 46 -3.70 -9.97 13.73
N LEU A 47 -5.02 -10.16 13.58
CA LEU A 47 -5.67 -11.46 13.67
C LEU A 47 -5.76 -12.12 12.28
N TYR A 48 -5.23 -13.34 12.18
CA TYR A 48 -5.32 -14.18 10.99
C TYR A 48 -6.25 -15.36 11.25
N LEU A 49 -7.08 -15.68 10.26
CA LEU A 49 -8.09 -16.73 10.31
C LEU A 49 -7.87 -17.70 9.15
N ASN A 50 -8.23 -18.97 9.32
CA ASN A 50 -8.45 -19.85 8.18
C ASN A 50 -9.84 -19.62 7.56
N ALA A 51 -10.15 -20.34 6.47
CA ALA A 51 -11.40 -20.17 5.74
C ALA A 51 -12.65 -20.42 6.60
N ALA A 52 -12.63 -21.42 7.48
CA ALA A 52 -13.76 -21.79 8.33
C ALA A 52 -13.99 -20.75 9.45
N ALA A 53 -12.93 -20.33 10.13
CA ALA A 53 -13.00 -19.27 11.14
C ALA A 53 -13.48 -17.93 10.55
N ARG A 54 -13.07 -17.61 9.31
CA ARG A 54 -13.57 -16.44 8.58
C ARG A 54 -15.09 -16.50 8.35
N GLN A 55 -15.63 -17.66 7.98
CA GLN A 55 -17.08 -17.84 7.81
C GLN A 55 -17.83 -17.66 9.14
N ARG A 56 -17.31 -18.24 10.23
CA ARG A 56 -17.88 -18.06 11.57
C ARG A 56 -17.86 -16.60 12.02
N LEU A 57 -16.77 -15.88 11.77
CA LEU A 57 -16.70 -14.43 12.06
C LEU A 57 -17.74 -13.63 11.26
N ALA A 58 -17.97 -13.98 9.98
CA ALA A 58 -18.99 -13.34 9.17
C ALA A 58 -20.41 -13.56 9.73
N ALA A 59 -20.70 -14.80 10.15
CA ALA A 59 -21.96 -15.14 10.83
C ALA A 59 -22.13 -14.37 12.15
N LEU A 60 -21.12 -14.37 13.02
CA LEU A 60 -21.14 -13.62 14.30
C LEU A 60 -21.34 -12.11 14.09
N GLY A 61 -20.70 -11.55 13.06
CA GLY A 61 -20.86 -10.14 12.72
C GLY A 61 -22.20 -9.77 12.09
N GLY A 62 -23.02 -10.77 11.72
CA GLY A 62 -24.25 -10.60 10.94
C GLY A 62 -23.97 -9.97 9.57
N ARG A 63 -22.86 -10.34 8.92
CA ARG A 63 -22.42 -9.76 7.64
C ARG A 63 -22.25 -10.82 6.56
N PRO A 64 -22.66 -10.55 5.32
CA PRO A 64 -22.26 -11.37 4.19
C PRO A 64 -20.73 -11.45 4.11
N LEU A 65 -20.20 -12.66 3.90
CA LEU A 65 -18.76 -12.90 3.84
C LEU A 65 -18.07 -11.98 2.84
N ALA A 66 -18.66 -11.78 1.65
CA ALA A 66 -18.11 -10.91 0.62
C ALA A 66 -17.99 -9.43 1.06
N GLN A 67 -18.88 -8.93 1.92
CA GLN A 67 -18.79 -7.58 2.47
C GLN A 67 -17.66 -7.51 3.51
N LEU A 68 -17.56 -8.53 4.37
CA LEU A 68 -16.54 -8.59 5.40
C LEU A 68 -15.13 -8.69 4.81
N THR A 69 -14.92 -9.59 3.83
CA THR A 69 -13.64 -9.76 3.13
C THR A 69 -13.23 -8.52 2.33
N ARG A 70 -14.20 -7.74 1.83
CA ARG A 70 -13.91 -6.46 1.16
C ARG A 70 -13.40 -5.41 2.15
N ALA A 71 -13.99 -5.36 3.33
CA ALA A 71 -13.64 -4.38 4.36
C ALA A 71 -12.33 -4.75 5.09
N LEU A 72 -12.13 -6.02 5.41
CA LEU A 72 -11.01 -6.51 6.24
C LEU A 72 -9.99 -7.22 5.35
N ALA A 73 -8.86 -6.56 5.08
CA ALA A 73 -7.90 -7.06 4.10
C ALA A 73 -7.31 -8.43 4.51
N SER A 74 -7.03 -8.64 5.79
CA SER A 74 -6.48 -9.89 6.33
C SER A 74 -7.43 -11.10 6.23
N LEU A 75 -8.67 -10.90 5.77
CA LEU A 75 -9.63 -11.99 5.48
C LEU A 75 -9.66 -12.40 4.01
N ARG A 76 -8.83 -11.82 3.15
CA ARG A 76 -8.70 -12.24 1.75
C ARG A 76 -7.94 -13.56 1.66
N ASP A 77 -8.18 -14.31 0.58
CA ASP A 77 -7.68 -15.68 0.43
C ASP A 77 -6.14 -15.76 0.53
N GLU A 78 -5.42 -14.75 0.05
CA GLU A 78 -3.95 -14.64 0.15
C GLU A 78 -3.41 -14.49 1.58
N HIS A 79 -4.27 -14.16 2.54
CA HIS A 79 -3.90 -13.91 3.94
C HIS A 79 -4.48 -14.95 4.91
N LEU A 80 -5.25 -15.92 4.41
CA LEU A 80 -5.81 -16.96 5.25
C LEU A 80 -4.71 -17.89 5.78
N LEU A 81 -4.92 -18.36 7.00
CA LEU A 81 -4.13 -19.46 7.53
C LEU A 81 -4.42 -20.73 6.70
N PRO A 82 -3.41 -21.56 6.43
CA PRO A 82 -3.65 -22.91 5.94
C PRO A 82 -4.45 -23.68 7.00
N GLY A 83 -5.33 -24.58 6.57
CA GLY A 83 -6.14 -25.37 7.49
C GLY A 83 -7.17 -26.23 6.76
N ARG A 84 -7.81 -27.14 7.50
CA ARG A 84 -8.87 -27.98 6.96
C ARG A 84 -10.19 -27.19 6.96
N PRO A 85 -11.10 -27.42 6.00
CA PRO A 85 -12.40 -26.73 5.96
C PRO A 85 -13.28 -26.99 7.18
N GLU A 86 -13.10 -28.13 7.84
CA GLU A 86 -13.90 -28.58 8.99
C GLU A 86 -13.46 -27.91 10.31
N THR A 87 -12.20 -27.47 10.41
CA THR A 87 -11.61 -26.91 11.64
C THR A 87 -11.53 -25.40 11.51
N ALA A 88 -12.18 -24.66 12.41
CA ALA A 88 -12.04 -23.21 12.46
C ALA A 88 -10.84 -22.85 13.33
N GLU A 89 -9.85 -22.20 12.73
CA GLU A 89 -8.59 -21.88 13.39
C GLU A 89 -8.24 -20.40 13.26
N TRP A 90 -7.66 -19.84 14.32
CA TRP A 90 -7.14 -18.48 14.33
C TRP A 90 -5.74 -18.39 14.95
N LYS A 91 -4.99 -17.38 14.53
CA LYS A 91 -3.67 -17.06 15.07
C LYS A 91 -3.55 -15.56 15.24
N TRP A 92 -3.08 -15.16 16.42
CA TRP A 92 -2.76 -13.77 16.73
C TRP A 92 -1.25 -13.63 17.03
N PRO A 93 -0.41 -13.48 15.99
CA PRO A 93 1.03 -13.33 16.14
C PRO A 93 1.42 -12.02 16.84
N TRP A 94 2.65 -11.92 17.35
CA TRP A 94 3.15 -10.69 17.98
C TRP A 94 3.29 -9.51 17.01
N ARG A 95 3.51 -9.78 15.72
CA ARG A 95 3.57 -8.79 14.64
C ARG A 95 2.73 -9.23 13.43
N PRO A 96 2.15 -8.29 12.67
CA PRO A 96 1.52 -8.61 11.39
C PRO A 96 2.50 -9.32 10.44
N HIS A 97 2.04 -10.36 9.73
CA HIS A 97 2.82 -11.03 8.69
C HIS A 97 3.02 -10.15 7.45
N SER A 98 2.11 -9.20 7.21
CA SER A 98 2.19 -8.26 6.10
C SER A 98 1.49 -6.96 6.46
N GLY A 99 1.93 -5.86 5.84
CA GLY A 99 1.38 -4.53 6.09
C GLY A 99 1.69 -3.98 7.48
N PHE A 100 1.09 -2.84 7.78
CA PHE A 100 1.33 -2.04 8.98
C PHE A 100 0.00 -1.63 9.60
N LEU A 101 -0.04 -1.67 10.93
CA LEU A 101 -1.17 -1.17 11.70
C LEU A 101 -1.02 0.34 11.92
N VAL A 102 -1.92 1.10 11.30
CA VAL A 102 -1.98 2.56 11.38
C VAL A 102 -3.33 3.00 11.90
N ARG A 103 -3.39 4.12 12.62
CA ARG A 103 -4.66 4.61 13.14
C ARG A 103 -5.61 5.03 12.01
N GLY A 104 -6.88 4.69 12.14
CA GLY A 104 -7.94 5.16 11.27
C GLY A 104 -8.34 6.60 11.56
N CYS A 105 -8.87 7.29 10.55
CA CYS A 105 -9.37 8.65 10.76
C CYS A 105 -10.65 8.62 11.61
N ALA A 106 -10.59 9.15 12.82
CA ALA A 106 -11.73 9.22 13.75
C ALA A 106 -12.98 9.90 13.15
N LEU A 107 -12.81 10.90 12.29
CA LEU A 107 -13.95 11.56 11.62
C LEU A 107 -14.61 10.65 10.56
N CYS A 108 -13.82 9.82 9.86
CA CYS A 108 -14.37 8.80 8.96
C CYS A 108 -15.11 7.72 9.73
N ALA A 109 -14.56 7.28 10.87
CA ALA A 109 -15.18 6.31 11.75
C ALA A 109 -16.50 6.84 12.34
N ALA A 110 -16.49 8.07 12.87
CA ALA A 110 -17.65 8.72 13.45
C ALA A 110 -18.80 8.86 12.44
N ARG A 111 -18.50 9.18 11.17
CA ARG A 111 -19.53 9.22 10.11
C ARG A 111 -20.18 7.86 9.85
N ARG A 112 -19.56 6.75 10.24
CA ARG A 112 -20.14 5.40 10.20
C ARG A 112 -20.71 4.95 11.55
N GLY A 113 -20.82 5.84 12.54
CA GLY A 113 -21.31 5.52 13.87
C GLY A 113 -20.31 4.77 14.74
N VAL A 114 -19.01 4.94 14.47
CA VAL A 114 -17.92 4.30 15.23
C VAL A 114 -17.12 5.38 15.94
N PHE A 115 -17.13 5.35 17.27
CA PHE A 115 -16.47 6.37 18.11
C PHE A 115 -15.17 5.85 18.75
N ASP A 116 -15.02 4.54 18.86
CA ASP A 116 -13.77 3.92 19.32
C ASP A 116 -12.63 4.11 18.31
N THR A 117 -11.40 4.00 18.80
CA THR A 117 -10.22 4.00 17.94
C THR A 117 -10.27 2.79 17.00
N VAL A 118 -10.20 3.05 15.71
CA VAL A 118 -10.10 2.02 14.68
C VAL A 118 -8.66 1.88 14.23
N TRP A 119 -8.16 0.66 14.12
CA TRP A 119 -6.87 0.36 13.49
C TRP A 119 -7.09 -0.14 12.07
N LEU A 120 -6.30 0.37 11.16
CA LEU A 120 -6.29 -0.03 9.76
C LEU A 120 -5.06 -0.86 9.49
N ILE A 121 -5.18 -1.87 8.64
CA ILE A 121 -4.03 -2.55 8.04
C ILE A 121 -3.76 -1.94 6.65
N ARG A 122 -2.53 -1.43 6.46
CA ARG A 122 -2.12 -0.72 5.24
C ARG A 122 -0.79 -1.26 4.71
N PRO A 123 -0.53 -1.16 3.40
CA PRO A 123 0.76 -1.56 2.85
C PRO A 123 1.92 -0.73 3.37
N ASP A 124 1.69 0.57 3.62
CA ASP A 124 2.70 1.50 4.10
C ASP A 124 2.48 1.82 5.59
N PRO A 125 3.53 2.19 6.35
CA PRO A 125 3.41 2.57 7.76
C PRO A 125 2.75 3.95 7.99
N TRP A 126 2.05 4.45 7.00
CA TRP A 126 1.25 5.66 7.08
C TRP A 126 -0.03 5.58 6.25
N HIS A 127 -0.96 6.46 6.57
CA HIS A 127 -2.22 6.65 5.88
C HIS A 127 -2.60 8.13 5.87
N ILE A 128 -2.91 8.66 4.68
CA ILE A 128 -3.44 10.02 4.54
C ILE A 128 -4.95 9.93 4.30
N CYS A 129 -5.72 10.48 5.22
CA CYS A 129 -7.15 10.69 5.04
C CYS A 129 -7.38 11.94 4.18
N VAL A 130 -7.53 11.75 2.88
CA VAL A 130 -7.74 12.87 1.94
C VAL A 130 -9.00 13.68 2.22
N ARG A 131 -10.03 13.04 2.79
CA ARG A 131 -11.31 13.70 3.07
C ARG A 131 -11.22 14.73 4.19
N HIS A 132 -10.38 14.45 5.19
CA HIS A 132 -10.27 15.28 6.39
C HIS A 132 -8.89 15.93 6.53
N GLY A 133 -8.01 15.75 5.55
CA GLY A 133 -6.67 16.32 5.55
C GLY A 133 -5.84 15.88 6.76
N ARG A 134 -5.83 14.58 7.09
CA ARG A 134 -5.08 14.06 8.26
C ARG A 134 -4.09 12.99 7.86
N PHE A 135 -2.88 13.09 8.39
CA PHE A 135 -1.87 12.04 8.30
C PHE A 135 -1.86 11.20 9.56
N HIS A 136 -1.93 9.89 9.38
CA HIS A 136 -1.84 8.87 10.41
C HIS A 136 -0.64 7.98 10.11
N ASP A 137 0.01 7.48 11.15
CA ASP A 137 1.16 6.57 11.03
C ASP A 137 1.07 5.45 12.06
N THR A 138 2.19 4.75 12.27
CA THR A 138 2.33 3.70 13.28
C THR A 138 2.53 4.25 14.70
N SER A 139 2.37 5.55 14.96
CA SER A 139 2.44 6.08 16.32
C SER A 139 1.28 5.54 17.17
N ARG A 140 1.61 5.20 18.42
CA ARG A 140 0.66 4.77 19.45
C ARG A 140 0.39 5.87 20.49
N ASP A 141 0.93 7.06 20.25
CA ASP A 141 0.73 8.20 21.14
C ASP A 141 -0.69 8.76 20.97
N ASP A 142 -1.51 8.61 22.00
CA ASP A 142 -2.86 9.15 22.05
C ASP A 142 -2.88 10.68 22.19
N ARG A 143 -1.77 11.32 22.59
CA ARG A 143 -1.65 12.79 22.67
C ARG A 143 -1.54 13.43 21.29
N MET A 144 -0.94 12.72 20.33
CA MET A 144 -0.81 13.18 18.94
C MET A 144 -1.28 12.10 17.95
N PRO A 145 -2.60 11.85 17.87
CA PRO A 145 -3.17 10.73 17.10
C PRO A 145 -3.12 10.93 15.57
N PHE A 146 -2.83 12.16 15.11
CA PHE A 146 -2.64 12.50 13.70
C PHE A 146 -1.86 13.81 13.56
N VAL A 147 -1.35 14.06 12.35
CA VAL A 147 -0.84 15.37 11.93
C VAL A 147 -1.90 16.03 11.05
N ASP A 148 -2.28 17.27 11.39
CA ASP A 148 -3.18 18.08 10.57
C ASP A 148 -2.45 18.57 9.30
N LEU A 149 -3.04 18.32 8.14
CA LEU A 149 -2.51 18.73 6.83
C LEU A 149 -3.20 19.98 6.28
N SER A 150 -4.05 20.66 7.06
CA SER A 150 -4.61 21.96 6.68
C SER A 150 -3.55 22.99 6.25
N PRO A 151 -2.33 23.04 6.85
CA PRO A 151 -1.27 23.96 6.39
C PRO A 151 -0.58 23.48 5.10
N GLY A 152 -0.79 22.23 4.68
CA GLY A 152 -0.12 21.59 3.55
C GLY A 152 -1.10 20.98 2.54
N PRO A 153 -2.01 21.76 1.93
CA PRO A 153 -3.04 21.22 1.03
C PRO A 153 -2.45 20.52 -0.21
N HIS A 154 -1.24 20.90 -0.62
CA HIS A 154 -0.51 20.26 -1.71
C HIS A 154 -0.20 18.78 -1.44
N VAL A 155 -0.05 18.37 -0.17
CA VAL A 155 0.14 16.96 0.22
C VAL A 155 -1.15 16.16 0.03
N VAL A 156 -2.29 16.74 0.42
CA VAL A 156 -3.61 16.13 0.22
C VAL A 156 -3.92 15.98 -1.27
N GLN A 157 -3.60 16.99 -2.08
CA GLN A 157 -3.72 16.92 -3.53
C GLN A 157 -2.81 15.85 -4.15
N ALA A 158 -1.58 15.71 -3.66
CA ALA A 158 -0.66 14.66 -4.09
C ALA A 158 -1.22 13.27 -3.77
N GLU A 159 -1.79 13.07 -2.58
CA GLU A 159 -2.43 11.81 -2.22
C GLU A 159 -3.66 11.51 -3.10
N HIS A 160 -4.49 12.50 -3.41
CA HIS A 160 -5.59 12.34 -4.37
C HIS A 160 -5.08 11.86 -5.74
N ARG A 161 -4.00 12.47 -6.23
CA ARG A 161 -3.35 12.08 -7.50
C ARG A 161 -2.77 10.67 -7.43
N ARG A 162 -2.14 10.30 -6.30
CA ARG A 162 -1.66 8.93 -6.05
C ARG A 162 -2.79 7.92 -6.15
N ILE A 163 -3.89 8.16 -5.44
CA ILE A 163 -5.07 7.29 -5.46
C ILE A 163 -5.62 7.16 -6.88
N HIS A 164 -5.70 8.26 -7.63
CA HIS A 164 -6.17 8.24 -9.02
C HIS A 164 -5.23 7.45 -9.93
N LEU A 165 -3.91 7.66 -9.81
CA LEU A 165 -2.90 6.94 -10.58
C LEU A 165 -2.99 5.43 -10.33
N VAL A 166 -3.07 5.01 -9.07
CA VAL A 166 -3.21 3.58 -8.69
C VAL A 166 -4.54 3.00 -9.16
N ARG A 167 -5.65 3.74 -9.06
CA ARG A 167 -6.95 3.27 -9.59
C ARG A 167 -6.92 3.07 -11.10
N ARG A 168 -6.23 3.96 -11.83
CA ARG A 168 -6.16 3.92 -13.28
C ARG A 168 -5.23 2.83 -13.81
N LEU A 169 -4.05 2.68 -13.18
CA LEU A 169 -2.98 1.78 -13.65
C LEU A 169 -2.88 0.50 -12.83
N GLY A 170 -3.72 0.31 -11.81
CA GLY A 170 -3.70 -0.89 -10.96
C GLY A 170 -2.33 -1.12 -10.31
N PRO A 171 -1.84 -2.38 -10.29
CA PRO A 171 -0.52 -2.75 -9.79
C PRO A 171 0.64 -1.91 -10.33
N VAL A 172 0.65 -1.59 -11.64
CA VAL A 172 1.70 -0.77 -12.26
C VAL A 172 1.76 0.62 -11.64
N GLY A 173 0.60 1.21 -11.32
CA GLY A 173 0.56 2.49 -10.63
C GLY A 173 1.24 2.46 -9.26
N ARG A 174 1.14 1.33 -8.53
CA ARG A 174 1.83 1.17 -7.24
C ARG A 174 3.33 1.05 -7.40
N LEU A 175 3.78 0.26 -8.38
CA LEU A 175 5.20 0.09 -8.72
C LEU A 175 5.84 1.43 -9.09
N LEU A 176 5.18 2.23 -9.93
CA LEU A 176 5.69 3.53 -10.34
C LEU A 176 5.75 4.56 -9.20
N VAL A 177 4.79 4.50 -8.27
CA VAL A 177 4.88 5.31 -7.05
C VAL A 177 6.07 4.88 -6.22
N ALA A 178 6.33 3.57 -6.09
CA ALA A 178 7.49 3.04 -5.38
C ALA A 178 8.82 3.44 -6.02
N ASP A 179 8.94 3.29 -7.34
CA ASP A 179 10.12 3.72 -8.10
C ASP A 179 10.37 5.22 -7.93
N ALA A 180 9.31 6.05 -7.98
CA ALA A 180 9.45 7.49 -7.78
C ALA A 180 9.91 7.86 -6.37
N PHE A 181 9.39 7.20 -5.33
CA PHE A 181 9.89 7.36 -3.96
C PHE A 181 11.36 6.95 -3.85
N ALA A 182 11.76 5.85 -4.49
CA ALA A 182 13.14 5.37 -4.48
C ALA A 182 14.09 6.34 -5.19
N VAL A 183 13.70 6.90 -6.34
CA VAL A 183 14.49 7.93 -7.04
C VAL A 183 14.70 9.16 -6.14
N LEU A 184 13.66 9.62 -5.46
CA LEU A 184 13.75 10.81 -4.60
C LEU A 184 14.53 10.58 -3.31
N ALA A 185 14.45 9.38 -2.74
CA ALA A 185 15.11 9.04 -1.50
C ALA A 185 16.57 8.59 -1.67
N HIS A 186 17.11 8.61 -2.90
CA HIS A 186 18.47 8.20 -3.26
C HIS A 186 19.54 8.91 -2.38
N PRO A 187 20.59 8.21 -1.90
CA PRO A 187 21.67 8.69 -1.06
C PRO A 187 22.38 9.94 -1.55
N GLU A 188 22.52 10.08 -2.86
CA GLU A 188 23.14 11.24 -3.50
C GLU A 188 22.20 12.46 -3.54
N GLY A 189 20.91 12.27 -3.27
CA GLY A 189 19.92 13.31 -3.12
C GLY A 189 20.02 14.04 -1.77
N LEU A 190 19.62 15.31 -1.75
CA LEU A 190 19.49 16.11 -0.53
C LEU A 190 18.16 15.88 0.21
N LEU A 191 17.27 15.08 -0.38
CA LEU A 191 15.96 14.81 0.18
C LEU A 191 16.06 13.77 1.31
N PRO A 192 15.19 13.88 2.33
CA PRO A 192 15.19 12.92 3.42
C PRO A 192 14.86 11.52 2.91
N ARG A 193 15.61 10.51 3.35
CA ARG A 193 15.34 9.11 3.01
C ARG A 193 14.05 8.64 3.69
N LEU A 194 13.24 7.82 3.02
CA LEU A 194 12.06 7.21 3.66
C LEU A 194 12.49 6.51 4.96
N GLY A 195 11.83 6.83 6.07
CA GLY A 195 12.26 6.34 7.38
C GLY A 195 13.31 7.21 8.08
N THR A 196 13.54 8.46 7.69
CA THR A 196 14.36 9.37 8.52
C THR A 196 13.54 10.08 9.59
N SER A 197 12.26 10.31 9.33
CA SER A 197 11.30 10.83 10.31
C SER A 197 9.90 10.34 9.96
N ARG A 198 8.98 10.43 10.94
CA ARG A 198 7.55 10.13 10.77
C ARG A 198 6.85 10.97 9.70
N THR A 199 7.38 12.16 9.38
CA THR A 199 6.81 13.09 8.39
C THR A 199 7.52 13.05 7.04
N THR A 200 8.59 12.25 6.89
CA THR A 200 9.31 12.13 5.62
C THR A 200 8.40 11.80 4.43
N PRO A 201 7.42 10.87 4.54
CA PRO A 201 6.49 10.62 3.45
C PRO A 201 5.75 11.88 2.99
N LEU A 202 5.36 12.77 3.90
CA LEU A 202 4.67 14.03 3.58
C LEU A 202 5.55 14.97 2.75
N ARG A 203 6.86 15.03 3.05
CA ARG A 203 7.81 15.88 2.34
C ARG A 203 8.08 15.39 0.91
N LEU A 204 8.12 14.07 0.73
CA LEU A 204 8.44 13.45 -0.56
C LEU A 204 7.22 13.29 -1.48
N LEU A 205 6.04 13.06 -0.91
CA LEU A 205 4.85 12.66 -1.67
C LEU A 205 4.52 13.57 -2.86
N PRO A 206 4.50 14.92 -2.75
CA PRO A 206 4.19 15.78 -3.89
C PRO A 206 5.13 15.57 -5.08
N ALA A 207 6.44 15.53 -4.82
CA ALA A 207 7.45 15.29 -5.84
C ALA A 207 7.38 13.84 -6.37
N ALA A 208 7.16 12.86 -5.49
CA ALA A 208 7.06 11.45 -5.85
C ALA A 208 5.90 11.22 -6.82
N ILE A 209 4.74 11.83 -6.56
CA ILE A 209 3.58 11.69 -7.42
C ILE A 209 3.76 12.43 -8.74
N HIS A 210 4.40 13.60 -8.74
CA HIS A 210 4.75 14.26 -10.00
C HIS A 210 5.66 13.37 -10.88
N LEU A 211 6.69 12.78 -10.28
CA LEU A 211 7.61 11.89 -10.98
C LEU A 211 6.93 10.60 -11.45
N ALA A 212 6.11 9.96 -10.60
CA ALA A 212 5.37 8.75 -10.95
C ALA A 212 4.43 8.97 -12.15
N HIS A 213 3.79 10.14 -12.26
CA HIS A 213 2.99 10.49 -13.44
C HIS A 213 3.82 10.60 -14.73
N ARG A 214 5.06 11.10 -14.64
CA ARG A 214 5.98 11.17 -15.78
C ARG A 214 6.48 9.80 -16.18
N MET A 215 6.85 8.97 -15.20
CA MET A 215 7.23 7.57 -15.42
C MET A 215 6.08 6.78 -16.06
N ALA A 216 4.83 7.01 -15.62
CA ALA A 216 3.65 6.38 -16.21
C ALA A 216 3.44 6.73 -17.68
N GLY A 217 3.77 7.97 -18.08
CA GLY A 217 3.73 8.38 -19.49
C GLY A 217 4.72 7.60 -20.35
N LEU A 218 5.95 7.43 -19.86
CA LEU A 218 6.99 6.64 -20.52
C LEU A 218 6.60 5.15 -20.58
N GLU A 219 6.20 4.57 -19.44
CA GLU A 219 5.81 3.16 -19.35
C GLU A 219 4.66 2.82 -20.27
N ARG A 220 3.67 3.70 -20.41
CA ARG A 220 2.58 3.49 -21.35
C ARG A 220 3.10 3.34 -22.77
N LEU A 221 3.97 4.24 -23.22
CA LEU A 221 4.59 4.16 -24.55
C LEU A 221 5.43 2.89 -24.69
N ARG A 222 6.16 2.50 -23.64
CA ARG A 222 7.01 1.31 -23.62
C ARG A 222 6.19 0.03 -23.75
N LEU A 223 5.12 -0.11 -22.97
CA LEU A 223 4.24 -1.28 -22.96
C LEU A 223 3.39 -1.40 -24.23
N ASP A 224 3.11 -0.26 -24.88
CA ASP A 224 2.48 -0.18 -26.20
C ASP A 224 3.44 -0.45 -27.36
N HIS A 225 4.74 -0.69 -27.10
CA HIS A 225 5.80 -0.78 -28.12
C HIS A 225 5.90 0.45 -29.03
N ARG A 226 5.49 1.61 -28.52
CA ARG A 226 5.53 2.91 -29.21
C ARG A 226 6.70 3.79 -28.77
N LEU A 227 7.45 3.36 -27.75
CA LEU A 227 8.58 4.11 -27.25
C LEU A 227 9.78 3.95 -28.18
N VAL A 228 10.04 4.95 -29.01
CA VAL A 228 11.24 5.04 -29.84
C VAL A 228 12.40 5.70 -29.07
N HIS A 229 13.63 5.45 -29.52
CA HIS A 229 14.84 5.92 -28.82
C HIS A 229 14.91 7.44 -28.69
N SER A 230 14.48 8.19 -29.70
CA SER A 230 14.46 9.67 -29.68
C SER A 230 13.49 10.23 -28.63
N ASP A 231 12.31 9.63 -28.47
CA ASP A 231 11.33 10.00 -27.46
C ASP A 231 11.80 9.66 -26.05
N TYR A 232 12.45 8.51 -25.89
CA TYR A 232 13.10 8.11 -24.64
C TYR A 232 14.18 9.12 -24.22
N SER A 233 15.10 9.48 -25.13
CA SER A 233 16.17 10.45 -24.84
C SER A 233 15.63 11.84 -24.54
N ARG A 234 14.58 12.29 -25.27
CA ARG A 234 13.90 13.57 -25.01
C ARG A 234 13.23 13.57 -23.64
N TRP A 235 12.53 12.48 -23.29
CA TRP A 235 11.88 12.32 -21.99
C TRP A 235 12.92 12.37 -20.86
N LEU A 236 14.03 11.64 -20.99
CA LEU A 236 15.07 11.57 -19.96
C LEU A 236 15.69 12.95 -19.72
N LYS A 237 16.09 13.66 -20.78
CA LYS A 237 16.66 15.01 -20.68
C LYS A 237 15.69 15.98 -19.99
N LYS A 238 14.40 15.92 -20.32
CA LYS A 238 13.37 16.74 -19.69
C LYS A 238 13.21 16.39 -18.21
N ALA A 239 13.09 15.11 -17.89
CA ALA A 239 12.90 14.65 -16.51
C ALA A 239 14.12 14.96 -15.62
N GLN A 240 15.35 14.84 -16.14
CA GLN A 240 16.57 15.25 -15.44
C GLN A 240 16.62 16.77 -15.20
N GLY A 241 16.25 17.58 -16.20
CA GLY A 241 16.17 19.03 -16.06
C GLY A 241 15.22 19.49 -14.94
N ASP A 242 14.12 18.77 -14.75
CA ASP A 242 13.10 19.11 -13.74
C ASP A 242 13.44 18.61 -12.31
N LEU A 243 14.24 17.55 -12.18
CA LEU A 243 14.61 16.96 -10.88
C LEU A 243 15.93 17.50 -10.30
N GLY A 244 16.67 18.30 -11.07
CA GLY A 244 18.00 18.78 -10.70
C GLY A 244 19.08 17.70 -10.85
N GLN A 245 20.35 18.13 -10.91
CA GLN A 245 21.48 17.25 -11.26
C GLN A 245 21.64 16.05 -10.33
N ARG A 246 21.38 16.18 -9.02
CA ARG A 246 21.63 15.12 -8.03
C ARG A 246 20.62 13.96 -8.10
N LEU A 247 19.39 14.23 -8.52
CA LEU A 247 18.37 13.20 -8.71
C LEU A 247 18.44 12.56 -10.11
N SER A 248 19.29 13.10 -10.98
CA SER A 248 19.44 12.64 -12.36
C SER A 248 20.11 11.27 -12.46
N VAL A 249 21.03 10.93 -11.54
CA VAL A 249 21.71 9.61 -11.50
C VAL A 249 20.71 8.50 -11.17
N ALA A 250 19.90 8.70 -10.13
CA ALA A 250 18.87 7.75 -9.70
C ALA A 250 17.82 7.52 -10.81
N LEU A 251 17.37 8.61 -11.43
CA LEU A 251 16.45 8.56 -12.56
C LEU A 251 17.08 7.88 -13.78
N GLU A 252 18.35 8.12 -14.05
CA GLU A 252 19.08 7.47 -15.14
C GLU A 252 19.11 5.97 -14.92
N HIS A 253 19.48 5.49 -13.73
CA HIS A 253 19.46 4.06 -13.41
C HIS A 253 18.08 3.45 -13.61
N TRP A 254 17.02 4.09 -13.11
CA TRP A 254 15.64 3.67 -13.37
C TRP A 254 15.37 3.58 -14.88
N SER A 255 15.74 4.61 -15.64
CA SER A 255 15.48 4.65 -17.08
C SER A 255 16.18 3.52 -17.84
N GLN A 256 17.39 3.12 -17.41
CA GLN A 256 18.13 2.01 -18.02
C GLN A 256 17.40 0.66 -17.89
N LEU A 257 16.67 0.46 -16.78
CA LEU A 257 15.83 -0.73 -16.57
C LEU A 257 14.53 -0.68 -17.39
N HIS A 258 14.10 0.52 -17.77
CA HIS A 258 12.86 0.82 -18.49
C HIS A 258 13.12 1.25 -19.94
N LYS A 259 14.19 0.72 -20.55
CA LYS A 259 14.51 0.93 -21.97
C LYS A 259 13.40 0.44 -22.90
N PRO A 260 13.31 1.00 -24.12
CA PRO A 260 12.46 0.46 -25.18
C PRO A 260 12.60 -1.06 -25.28
N LEU A 261 11.48 -1.77 -25.30
CA LEU A 261 11.47 -3.21 -25.54
C LEU A 261 11.94 -3.44 -26.98
N GLN A 262 13.03 -4.19 -27.16
CA GLN A 262 13.45 -4.61 -28.49
C GLN A 262 12.40 -5.58 -29.03
N LEU A 263 11.66 -5.17 -30.05
CA LEU A 263 10.87 -6.11 -30.85
C LEU A 263 11.86 -7.01 -31.59
N PRO A 264 11.68 -8.34 -31.59
CA PRO A 264 12.33 -9.16 -32.61
C PRO A 264 11.94 -8.60 -33.98
N PRO A 265 12.84 -8.57 -34.98
CA PRO A 265 12.50 -8.12 -36.32
C PRO A 265 11.43 -9.05 -36.88
N LEU A 266 10.16 -8.63 -36.81
CA LEU A 266 9.06 -9.37 -37.40
C LEU A 266 8.95 -9.02 -38.88
N PRO A 267 8.87 -10.02 -39.79
CA PRO A 267 8.60 -9.76 -41.19
C PRO A 267 7.20 -9.16 -41.31
N HIS A 268 7.14 -7.96 -41.89
CA HIS A 268 6.01 -7.25 -42.48
C HIS A 268 4.66 -8.00 -42.49
N CYS A 269 4.00 -8.10 -41.34
CA CYS A 269 2.61 -8.50 -41.24
C CYS A 269 1.80 -7.31 -40.74
N ARG A 270 0.82 -6.91 -41.56
CA ARG A 270 -0.13 -5.81 -41.32
C ARG A 270 -0.64 -5.85 -39.89
N ALA A 271 -0.59 -4.69 -39.23
CA ALA A 271 -0.99 -4.46 -37.85
C ALA A 271 -2.41 -4.99 -37.58
N ALA A 272 -2.50 -6.19 -37.03
CA ALA A 272 -3.63 -6.56 -36.20
C ALA A 272 -3.69 -5.50 -35.08
N ARG A 273 -4.83 -4.83 -34.93
CA ARG A 273 -5.08 -3.94 -33.80
C ARG A 273 -4.72 -4.70 -32.52
N VAL A 274 -3.58 -4.36 -31.93
CA VAL A 274 -3.16 -4.90 -30.63
C VAL A 274 -4.30 -4.56 -29.69
N GLN A 275 -5.02 -5.59 -29.24
CA GLN A 275 -6.01 -5.47 -28.18
C GLN A 275 -5.37 -4.64 -27.07
N VAL A 276 -6.04 -3.59 -26.63
CA VAL A 276 -5.59 -2.69 -25.55
C VAL A 276 -5.03 -3.56 -24.44
N ARG A 277 -3.70 -3.64 -24.33
CA ARG A 277 -3.06 -4.42 -23.27
C ARG A 277 -3.55 -3.84 -21.96
N ASP A 278 -3.96 -4.72 -21.06
CA ASP A 278 -4.35 -4.29 -19.73
C ASP A 278 -3.10 -3.70 -19.05
N TYR A 279 -2.95 -2.38 -19.07
CA TYR A 279 -1.86 -1.63 -18.43
C TYR A 279 -1.77 -1.87 -16.91
N ARG A 280 -2.65 -2.71 -16.36
CA ARG A 280 -2.64 -3.20 -14.99
C ARG A 280 -1.65 -4.33 -14.77
N GLN A 281 -1.16 -4.99 -15.81
CA GLN A 281 -0.18 -6.07 -15.66
C GLN A 281 1.26 -5.54 -15.59
N PRO A 282 2.02 -5.89 -14.54
CA PRO A 282 3.46 -5.60 -14.47
C PRO A 282 4.23 -6.21 -15.64
N ALA A 283 5.30 -5.56 -16.06
CA ALA A 283 6.25 -6.06 -17.05
C ALA A 283 7.68 -5.83 -16.56
N SER A 284 8.66 -6.50 -17.17
CA SER A 284 10.09 -6.32 -16.86
C SER A 284 10.45 -4.83 -16.74
N PRO A 285 11.09 -4.38 -15.65
CA PRO A 285 11.78 -5.19 -14.62
C PRO A 285 10.87 -5.80 -13.54
N HIS A 286 9.61 -5.39 -13.47
CA HIS A 286 8.64 -5.80 -12.45
C HIS A 286 7.90 -7.09 -12.84
N LEU A 287 8.60 -8.23 -12.85
CA LEU A 287 8.01 -9.51 -13.30
C LEU A 287 7.20 -10.27 -12.22
N ARG A 288 7.24 -9.81 -10.97
CA ARG A 288 6.57 -10.49 -9.85
C ARG A 288 5.17 -9.94 -9.62
N ALA A 289 4.27 -10.80 -9.14
CA ALA A 289 2.97 -10.36 -8.63
C ALA A 289 3.21 -9.29 -7.55
N VAL A 290 2.41 -8.22 -7.58
CA VAL A 290 2.52 -7.09 -6.65
C VAL A 290 1.64 -7.40 -5.44
N PRO A 291 2.20 -7.84 -4.29
CA PRO A 291 1.39 -8.21 -3.14
C PRO A 291 0.58 -7.01 -2.64
N GLU A 292 -0.66 -7.21 -2.22
CA GLU A 292 -1.50 -6.09 -1.81
C GLU A 292 -0.86 -5.30 -0.65
N MET A 293 -0.34 -6.00 0.35
CA MET A 293 0.24 -5.42 1.56
C MET A 293 1.75 -5.16 1.47
N ALA A 294 2.34 -5.27 0.27
CA ALA A 294 3.73 -4.89 0.08
C ALA A 294 3.91 -3.37 0.24
N PRO A 295 4.78 -2.91 1.15
CA PRO A 295 5.11 -1.50 1.29
C PRO A 295 5.81 -0.94 0.06
N VAL A 296 5.78 0.38 -0.07
CA VAL A 296 6.48 1.12 -1.13
C VAL A 296 7.96 0.71 -1.25
N ASN A 297 8.61 0.35 -0.14
CA ASN A 297 10.00 -0.09 -0.19
C ASN A 297 10.21 -1.48 -0.81
N ALA A 298 9.25 -2.39 -0.66
CA ALA A 298 9.34 -3.73 -1.23
C ALA A 298 8.98 -3.80 -2.72
N LEU A 299 8.50 -2.69 -3.31
CA LEU A 299 7.93 -2.65 -4.66
C LEU A 299 8.82 -2.02 -5.73
N THR A 300 9.88 -1.31 -5.36
CA THR A 300 10.74 -0.62 -6.33
C THR A 300 11.66 -1.59 -7.09
N CYS A 301 11.94 -1.30 -8.38
CA CYS A 301 12.95 -2.02 -9.16
C CYS A 301 14.38 -1.54 -8.90
N LEU A 302 14.52 -0.42 -8.17
CA LEU A 302 15.82 0.11 -7.77
C LEU A 302 16.34 -0.61 -6.52
N ARG A 303 17.63 -0.99 -6.53
CA ARG A 303 18.26 -1.68 -5.41
C ARG A 303 18.40 -0.77 -4.17
N TRP A 304 18.21 -1.34 -2.98
CA TRP A 304 18.18 -0.64 -1.69
C TRP A 304 19.54 -0.32 -1.06
N ASP A 305 20.65 -0.80 -1.62
CA ASP A 305 21.99 -0.26 -1.31
C ASP A 305 22.11 1.25 -1.66
N VAL A 306 21.12 1.73 -2.40
CA VAL A 306 20.84 3.10 -2.78
C VAL A 306 19.74 3.72 -1.90
N LEU A 307 19.46 3.26 -0.68
CA LEU A 307 18.56 3.90 0.30
C LEU A 307 19.10 3.66 1.73
N ALA A 308 18.51 4.25 2.78
CA ALA A 308 19.14 4.29 4.11
C ALA A 308 19.43 2.89 4.67
N ARG A 309 20.67 2.66 5.12
CA ARG A 309 21.05 1.44 5.88
C ARG A 309 20.50 1.42 7.31
N ASP A 310 19.91 2.53 7.76
CA ASP A 310 19.42 2.66 9.13
C ASP A 310 18.16 1.82 9.35
N ARG A 311 18.04 1.25 10.56
CA ARG A 311 16.82 0.60 11.05
C ARG A 311 15.64 1.52 10.78
N HIS A 312 14.67 1.06 10.01
CA HIS A 312 13.49 1.85 9.68
C HIS A 312 12.80 2.29 10.99
N PRO A 313 12.45 3.57 11.18
CA PRO A 313 11.67 4.03 12.33
C PRO A 313 10.23 3.51 12.28
N TYR A 314 9.89 2.77 11.22
CA TYR A 314 8.60 2.17 10.97
C TYR A 314 8.61 0.64 11.14
N GLY A 315 9.75 0.03 11.54
CA GLY A 315 9.88 -1.41 11.76
C GLY A 315 11.32 -1.88 11.97
#